data_AF-A0A7X2PP19-F1
#
_entry.id   AF-A0A7X2PP19-F1
#
_cell.length_a   1.000
_cell.length_b   1.000
_cell.length_c   1.000
_cell.angle_alpha   90.00
_cell.angle_beta   90.00
_cell.angle_gamma   90.00
#
_symmetry.space_group_name_H-M   'P 1'
#
loop_
_entity.id
_entity.type
_entity.pdbx_description
1 polymer ?
#
loop_
_entity_poly.entity_id
_entity_poly.type
_entity_poly.pdbx_seq_one_letter_code
_entity_poly.pdbx_strand_id
1 'polypeptide(L)' 'MMDEITFQVARDEESGWLVASWDAPGDTGGITTQGEDLQDLQQQLTEAVSAHFDDGKSPRRIRLQFDNDPMLIRA' A
#
# COMPACT_ATOMS: atom_id res chain seq x y z
N MET A 1 -4.73 5.80 18.52
CA MET A 1 -4.53 4.72 17.52
C MET A 1 -4.84 5.30 16.16
N MET A 2 -4.03 4.99 15.15
CA MET A 2 -4.34 5.34 13.76
C MET A 2 -5.54 4.48 13.33
N ASP A 3 -6.66 5.08 12.94
CA ASP A 3 -7.82 4.31 12.46
C ASP A 3 -7.65 3.89 10.99
N GLU A 4 -6.89 4.70 10.23
CA GLU A 4 -6.63 4.54 8.81
C GLU A 4 -5.19 4.96 8.46
N ILE A 5 -4.59 4.25 7.51
CA ILE A 5 -3.38 4.68 6.78
C ILE A 5 -3.68 4.74 5.29
N THR A 6 -3.04 5.69 4.59
CA THR A 6 -3.18 5.86 3.13
C THR A 6 -1.84 5.60 2.46
N PHE A 7 -1.79 4.58 1.61
CA PHE A 7 -0.65 4.31 0.75
C PHE A 7 -0.79 5.09 -0.55
N GLN A 8 0.32 5.66 -1.03
CA GLN A 8 0.45 6.08 -2.42
C GLN A 8 0.77 4.85 -3.26
N VAL A 9 0.09 4.70 -4.40
CA VAL A 9 0.24 3.57 -5.29
C VAL A 9 0.60 4.05 -6.69
N ALA A 10 1.76 3.64 -7.16
CA ALA A 10 2.22 3.88 -8.53
C ALA A 10 2.34 2.56 -9.27
N ARG A 11 2.26 2.61 -10.60
CA ARG A 11 2.68 1.51 -11.45
C ARG A 11 4.13 1.75 -11.85
N ASP A 12 5.00 0.80 -11.53
CA ASP A 12 6.38 0.83 -11.98
C ASP A 12 6.44 0.61 -13.50
N GLU A 13 7.16 1.48 -14.22
CA GLU A 13 7.16 1.48 -15.70
C GLU A 13 7.98 0.32 -16.28
N GLU A 14 8.99 -0.17 -15.55
CA GLU A 14 9.87 -1.25 -16.01
C GLU A 14 9.24 -2.63 -15.82
N SER A 15 8.75 -2.92 -14.62
CA SER A 15 8.12 -4.20 -14.27
C SER A 15 6.64 -4.26 -14.60
N GLY A 16 5.96 -3.11 -14.65
CA GLY A 16 4.50 -3.03 -14.71
C GLY A 16 3.80 -3.41 -13.41
N TRP A 17 4.52 -3.59 -12.30
CA TRP A 17 3.92 -3.96 -11.01
C TRP A 17 3.33 -2.73 -10.31
N LEU A 18 2.41 -2.95 -9.38
CA LEU A 18 1.95 -1.92 -8.47
C LEU A 18 2.94 -1.80 -7.31
N VAL A 19 3.39 -0.59 -7.02
CA VAL A 19 4.24 -0.26 -5.88
C VAL A 19 3.44 0.62 -4.93
N ALA A 20 3.29 0.20 -3.68
CA ALA A 20 2.62 0.94 -2.63
C ALA A 20 3.64 1.42 -1.58
N SER A 21 3.58 2.71 -1.24
CA SER A 21 4.42 3.30 -0.21
C SER A 21 3.61 4.12 0.79
N TRP A 22 4.06 4.09 2.04
CA TRP A 22 3.55 4.92 3.12
C TRP A 22 4.70 5.28 4.05
N ASP A 23 4.89 6.58 4.30
CA ASP A 23 5.86 7.06 5.27
C ASP A 23 5.18 7.30 6.63
N ALA A 24 5.71 6.67 7.68
CA ALA A 24 5.23 6.93 9.03
C ALA A 24 5.61 8.35 9.47
N PRO A 25 4.76 9.01 10.27
CA PRO A 25 5.09 10.31 10.82
C PRO A 25 6.25 10.23 11.82
N GLY A 26 7.16 11.20 11.77
CA GLY A 26 8.23 11.36 12.79
C GLY A 26 9.46 10.47 12.59
N ASP A 27 9.83 10.18 11.34
CA ASP A 27 11.05 9.47 10.95
C ASP A 27 11.19 8.04 11.50
N THR A 28 10.06 7.39 11.85
CA THR A 28 10.05 6.02 12.39
C THR A 28 10.16 4.93 11.31
N GLY A 29 10.37 5.31 10.05
CA GLY A 29 10.40 4.41 8.89
C GLY A 29 9.00 4.12 8.33
N GLY A 30 8.95 3.81 7.05
CA GLY A 30 7.69 3.56 6.31
C GLY A 30 7.46 2.09 5.98
N ILE A 31 6.47 1.87 5.14
CA ILE A 31 6.20 0.59 4.48
C ILE A 31 6.30 0.82 2.98
N THR A 32 7.10 0.02 2.30
CA THR A 32 7.12 -0.08 0.83
C THR A 32 6.93 -1.53 0.45
N THR A 33 5.96 -1.80 -0.42
CA THR A 33 5.70 -3.14 -0.94
C THR A 33 5.25 -3.08 -2.39
N GLN A 34 5.24 -4.22 -3.06
CA GLN A 34 4.84 -4.32 -4.46
C GLN A 34 4.02 -5.58 -4.71
N GLY A 35 3.19 -5.56 -5.74
CA GLY A 35 2.45 -6.72 -6.22
C GLY A 35 2.11 -6.63 -7.70
N GLU A 36 1.99 -7.77 -8.36
CA GLU A 36 1.75 -7.87 -9.82
C GLU A 36 0.39 -7.27 -10.22
N ASP A 37 -0.61 -7.43 -9.36
CA ASP A 37 -1.96 -6.90 -9.50
C ASP A 37 -2.52 -6.42 -8.15
N LEU A 38 -3.78 -5.98 -8.14
CA LEU A 38 -4.40 -5.44 -6.93
C LEU A 38 -4.62 -6.51 -5.85
N GLN A 39 -4.84 -7.76 -6.23
CA GLN A 39 -5.03 -8.86 -5.29
C GLN A 39 -3.71 -9.24 -4.61
N ASP A 40 -2.64 -9.35 -5.40
CA ASP A 40 -1.29 -9.58 -4.87
C ASP A 40 -0.84 -8.42 -3.97
N LEU A 41 -1.04 -7.18 -4.42
CA LEU A 41 -0.74 -5.99 -3.61
C LEU A 41 -1.50 -5.98 -2.28
N GLN A 42 -2.77 -6.40 -2.27
CA GLN A 42 -3.57 -6.48 -1.04
C GLN A 42 -2.97 -7.47 -0.04
N GLN A 43 -2.51 -8.64 -0.50
CA GLN A 43 -1.85 -9.63 0.35
C GLN A 43 -0.57 -9.07 0.95
N GLN A 44 0.28 -8.51 0.09
CA GLN A 44 1.56 -7.92 0.47
C GLN A 44 1.42 -6.76 1.47
N LEU A 45 0.40 -5.92 1.29
CA LEU A 45 0.07 -4.83 2.22
C LEU A 45 -0.40 -5.35 3.59
N THR A 46 -1.24 -6.38 3.60
CA THR A 46 -1.77 -6.94 4.86
C THR A 46 -0.64 -7.52 5.71
N GLU A 47 0.30 -8.21 5.08
CA GLU A 47 1.49 -8.77 5.74
C GLU A 47 2.43 -7.67 6.23
N ALA A 48 2.75 -6.70 5.37
CA ALA A 48 3.64 -5.60 5.73
C ALA A 48 3.09 -4.73 6.86
N VAL A 49 1.79 -4.43 6.86
CA VAL A 49 1.13 -3.69 7.95
C VAL A 49 1.13 -4.51 9.24
N SER A 50 0.85 -5.82 9.18
CA SER A 50 0.92 -6.67 10.37
C SER A 50 2.33 -6.78 10.93
N ALA A 51 3.36 -6.78 10.07
CA ALA A 51 4.76 -6.81 10.49
C ALA A 51 5.27 -5.47 11.04
N HIS A 52 4.76 -4.35 10.55
CA HIS A 52 5.20 -3.02 10.96
C HIS A 52 4.61 -2.58 12.31
N PHE A 53 3.34 -2.92 12.59
CA PHE A 53 2.66 -2.50 13.81
C PHE A 53 2.66 -3.60 14.87
N ASP A 54 2.96 -3.24 16.13
CA ASP A 54 2.78 -4.16 17.26
C ASP A 54 1.31 -4.62 17.39
N ASP A 55 1.10 -5.76 18.04
CA ASP A 55 -0.22 -6.32 18.33
C ASP A 55 -1.19 -5.28 18.90
N GLY A 56 -2.33 -5.13 18.22
CA GLY A 56 -3.40 -4.21 18.60
C GLY A 56 -3.16 -2.73 18.26
N LYS A 57 -2.03 -2.38 17.64
CA LYS A 57 -1.75 -1.00 17.17
C LYS A 57 -1.99 -0.81 15.67
N SER A 58 -2.21 -1.91 14.94
CA SER A 58 -2.45 -1.88 13.49
C SER A 58 -3.70 -1.07 13.14
N PRO A 59 -3.68 -0.31 12.03
CA PRO A 59 -4.83 0.44 11.57
C PRO A 59 -5.98 -0.50 11.17
N ARG A 60 -7.21 -0.03 11.34
CA ARG A 60 -8.41 -0.80 10.96
C ARG A 60 -8.72 -0.72 9.48
N ARG A 61 -8.21 0.31 8.79
CA ARG A 61 -8.44 0.57 7.38
C ARG A 61 -7.14 0.90 6.68
N ILE A 62 -7.01 0.36 5.48
CA ILE A 62 -5.96 0.71 4.53
C ILE A 62 -6.66 1.37 3.33
N ARG A 63 -6.26 2.59 3.00
CA ARG A 63 -6.68 3.29 1.78
C ARG A 63 -5.55 3.26 0.76
N LEU A 64 -5.89 3.03 -0.49
CA LEU A 64 -4.99 3.15 -1.62
C LEU A 64 -5.32 4.43 -2.37
N GLN A 65 -4.34 5.31 -2.53
CA GLN A 65 -4.41 6.48 -3.39
C GLN A 65 -3.49 6.23 -4.57
N PHE A 66 -4.05 6.08 -5.77
CA PHE A 66 -3.25 5.88 -6.96
C PHE A 66 -2.71 7.23 -7.45
N ASP A 67 -1.42 7.29 -7.78
CA ASP A 67 -0.79 8.49 -8.37
C ASP A 67 -1.40 8.84 -9.73
N ASN A 68 -1.87 7.82 -10.44
CA ASN A 68 -2.61 7.95 -11.69
C ASN A 68 -3.91 7.16 -11.61
N ASP A 69 -5.00 7.74 -12.07
CA ASP A 69 -6.29 7.06 -12.10
C ASP A 69 -6.21 5.79 -12.98
N PRO A 70 -6.61 4.62 -12.46
CA PRO A 70 -6.61 3.40 -13.25
C PRO A 70 -7.62 3.52 -14.41
N MET A 71 -7.13 3.32 -15.64
CA MET A 71 -7.98 3.33 -16.82
C MET A 71 -8.52 1.93 -17.11
N LEU A 72 -9.83 1.77 -17.11
CA LEU A 72 -10.49 0.54 -17.57
C LEU A 72 -10.71 0.62 -19.07
N ILE A 73 -10.02 -0.24 -19.83
CA ILE A 73 -10.28 -0.39 -21.27
C ILE A 73 -11.43 -1.38 -21.45
N ARG A 74 -12.49 -0.92 -22.12
CA ARG A 74 -13.63 -1.76 -22.51
C ARG A 74 -13.39 -2.32 -23.91
N ALA A 75 -13.54 -3.64 -24.06
CA ALA A 75 -13.58 -4.34 -25.35
C ALA A 75 -14.95 -4.19 -26.03
#